data_AF-A0A6M5YQX6-F1
#
_entry.id   AF-A0A6M5YQX6-F1
#
_cell.length_a   1.000
_cell.length_b   1.000
_cell.length_c   1.000
_cell.angle_alpha   90.00
_cell.angle_beta   90.00
_cell.angle_gamma   90.00
#
_symmetry.space_group_name_H-M   'P 1'
#
loop_
_entity.id
_entity.type
_entity.pdbx_description
1 polymer ?
#
loop_
_entity_poly.entity_id
_entity_poly.type
_entity_poly.pdbx_seq_one_letter_code
_entity_poly.pdbx_strand_id
1 'polypeptide(L)'
;MAGQPVGTLADAEKLIAEFFCRDQSIEFRDDAGELVGTFTPKPPVLPPPDPLVPWDPSITRKELDRRASEPGFSIEEARERLGRA
;
A
#
# COMPACT_ATOMS: atom_id res chain seq x y z
N MET A 1 1.32 -30.31 14.68
CA MET A 1 1.71 -30.88 13.38
C MET A 1 2.88 -30.06 12.87
N ALA A 2 4.01 -30.69 12.57
CA ALA A 2 5.15 -30.00 11.97
C ALA A 2 4.82 -29.64 10.51
N GLY A 3 5.26 -28.47 10.04
CA GLY A 3 5.12 -28.06 8.64
C GLY A 3 5.94 -28.95 7.68
N GLN A 4 5.73 -28.80 6.37
CA GLN A 4 6.54 -29.47 5.37
C GLN A 4 7.89 -28.71 5.20
N PRO A 5 9.04 -29.41 5.15
CA PRO A 5 10.31 -28.75 4.86
C PRO A 5 10.30 -28.18 3.44
N VAL A 6 10.63 -26.89 3.31
CA VAL A 6 10.57 -26.14 2.04
C VAL A 6 11.94 -25.74 1.50
N GLY A 7 13.01 -25.86 2.29
CA GLY A 7 14.37 -25.61 1.85
C GLY A 7 15.34 -25.41 3.02
N THR A 8 16.53 -24.89 2.72
CA THR A 8 17.59 -24.63 3.70
C THR A 8 17.81 -23.13 3.93
N LEU A 9 18.65 -22.77 4.90
CA LEU A 9 19.02 -21.37 5.12
C LEU A 9 19.71 -20.73 3.91
N ALA A 10 20.42 -21.53 3.09
CA ALA A 10 21.03 -21.05 1.85
C ALA A 10 19.99 -20.57 0.82
N ASP A 11 18.76 -21.08 0.92
CA ASP A 11 17.64 -20.73 0.02
C ASP A 11 16.79 -19.58 0.59
N ALA A 12 17.10 -19.08 1.78
CA ALA A 12 16.21 -18.21 2.56
C ALA A 12 15.82 -16.94 1.80
N GLU A 13 16.76 -16.26 1.14
CA GLU A 13 16.46 -15.02 0.40
C GLU A 13 15.41 -15.23 -0.69
N LYS A 14 15.52 -16.34 -1.43
CA LYS A 14 14.57 -16.69 -2.50
C LYS A 14 13.23 -17.13 -1.92
N LEU A 15 13.25 -17.98 -0.90
CA LEU A 15 12.04 -18.53 -0.29
C LEU A 15 11.24 -17.43 0.44
N ILE A 16 11.89 -16.55 1.20
CA ILE A 16 11.22 -15.45 1.90
C ILE A 16 10.44 -14.57 0.92
N ALA A 17 11.04 -14.21 -0.22
CA ALA A 17 10.35 -13.44 -1.25
C ALA A 17 9.14 -14.19 -1.82
N GLU A 18 9.28 -15.48 -2.11
CA GLU A 18 8.19 -16.32 -2.61
C GLU A 18 7.04 -16.46 -1.61
N PHE A 19 7.35 -16.71 -0.34
CA PHE A 19 6.36 -16.84 0.73
C PHE A 19 5.71 -15.51 1.10
N PHE A 20 6.43 -14.39 0.96
CA PHE A 20 5.84 -13.05 1.06
C PHE A 20 4.78 -12.82 -0.02
N CYS A 21 5.08 -13.17 -1.28
CA CYS A 21 4.12 -13.06 -2.38
C CYS A 21 2.89 -13.96 -2.23
N ARG A 22 3.01 -15.08 -1.50
CA ARG A 22 1.93 -16.05 -1.25
C ARG A 22 1.17 -15.81 0.06
N ASP A 23 1.56 -14.79 0.83
CA ASP A 23 1.02 -14.51 2.17
C ASP A 23 1.09 -15.74 3.11
N GLN A 24 2.21 -16.45 3.07
CA GLN A 24 2.44 -17.68 3.83
C GLN A 24 3.55 -17.48 4.87
N SER A 25 3.32 -17.99 6.09
CA SER A 25 4.33 -17.99 7.16
C SER A 25 5.30 -19.17 7.03
N ILE A 26 6.55 -18.98 7.41
CA ILE A 26 7.56 -20.05 7.50
C ILE A 26 8.25 -20.08 8.87
N GLU A 27 8.65 -21.27 9.28
CA GLU A 27 9.41 -21.53 10.50
C GLU A 27 10.86 -21.87 10.15
N PHE A 28 11.81 -21.32 10.90
CA PHE A 28 13.20 -21.72 10.87
C PHE A 28 13.46 -22.69 12.00
N ARG A 29 13.97 -23.88 11.68
CA ARG A 29 14.30 -24.93 12.65
C ARG A 29 15.76 -25.32 12.53
N ASP A 30 16.36 -25.73 13.64
CA ASP A 30 17.72 -26.26 13.66
C ASP A 30 17.77 -27.75 13.25
N ASP A 31 18.96 -28.35 13.26
CA ASP A 31 19.16 -29.76 12.88
C ASP A 31 18.49 -30.75 13.85
N ALA A 32 18.19 -30.33 15.08
CA ALA A 32 17.41 -31.10 16.05
C ALA A 32 15.89 -30.95 15.82
N GLY A 33 15.48 -30.06 14.92
CA GLY A 33 14.09 -29.74 14.63
C GLY A 33 13.49 -28.70 15.58
N GLU A 34 14.29 -28.08 16.45
CA GLU A 34 13.84 -27.06 17.39
C GLU A 34 13.57 -25.73 16.68
N LEU A 35 12.51 -25.03 17.09
CA LEU A 35 12.12 -23.77 16.48
C LEU A 35 13.09 -22.65 16.89
N VAL A 36 13.75 -22.06 15.91
CA VAL A 36 14.70 -20.94 16.10
C VAL A 36 14.04 -19.60 15.80
N GLY A 37 13.07 -19.57 14.87
CA GLY A 37 12.36 -18.34 14.54
C GLY A 37 11.22 -18.54 13.56
N THR A 38 10.48 -17.46 13.31
CA THR A 38 9.33 -17.46 12.40
C THR A 38 9.36 -16.20 11.55
N PHE A 39 9.12 -16.36 10.26
CA PHE A 39 8.80 -15.27 9.36
C PHE A 39 7.30 -15.28 9.07
N THR A 40 6.63 -14.17 9.36
CA THR A 40 5.24 -13.94 8.98
C THR A 40 5.21 -12.72 8.06
N PRO A 41 4.75 -12.86 6.81
CA PRO A 41 4.61 -11.71 5.94
C PRO A 41 3.65 -10.71 6.58
N LYS A 42 4.11 -9.48 6.74
CA LYS A 42 3.25 -8.38 7.15
C LYS A 42 2.89 -7.60 5.91
N PRO A 43 1.60 -7.33 5.65
CA PRO A 43 1.25 -6.38 4.61
C PRO A 43 1.96 -5.05 4.92
N PRO A 44 2.39 -4.30 3.89
CA PRO A 44 2.91 -2.97 4.11
C PRO A 44 1.86 -2.20 4.92
N VAL A 45 2.31 -1.54 5.98
CA VAL A 45 1.46 -0.62 6.74
C VAL A 45 1.11 0.49 5.75
N LEU A 46 -0.07 0.39 5.14
CA LEU A 46 -0.59 1.49 4.35
C LEU A 46 -0.63 2.70 5.29
N PRO A 47 -0.23 3.90 4.82
CA PRO A 47 -0.51 5.10 5.58
C PRO A 47 -1.99 5.08 5.94
N PRO A 48 -2.36 5.58 7.15
CA PRO A 48 -3.77 5.68 7.49
C PRO A 48 -4.49 6.35 6.32
N PRO A 49 -5.66 5.83 5.91
CA PRO A 49 -6.38 6.41 4.79
C PRO A 49 -6.56 7.90 5.06
N ASP A 50 -6.37 8.72 4.03
CA ASP A 50 -6.67 10.15 4.14
C ASP A 50 -8.04 10.32 4.79
N PRO A 51 -8.20 11.30 5.70
CA PRO A 51 -9.49 11.54 6.32
C PRO A 51 -10.53 11.69 5.21
N LEU A 52 -11.64 10.94 5.31
CA LEU A 52 -12.73 11.04 4.36
C LEU A 52 -13.18 12.49 4.31
N VAL A 53 -12.87 13.18 3.21
CA VAL A 53 -13.38 14.52 2.97
C VAL A 53 -14.88 14.37 2.81
N PRO A 54 -15.71 15.00 3.67
CA PRO A 54 -17.15 14.87 3.58
C PRO A 54 -17.62 15.34 2.21
N TRP A 55 -18.53 14.59 1.60
CA TRP A 55 -19.16 15.00 0.36
C TRP A 55 -19.83 16.36 0.56
N ASP A 56 -19.44 17.35 -0.25
CA ASP A 56 -20.08 18.66 -0.25
C ASP A 56 -21.40 18.57 -1.06
N PRO A 57 -22.57 18.64 -0.40
CA PRO A 57 -23.85 18.50 -1.07
C PRO A 57 -24.16 19.65 -2.04
N SER A 58 -23.41 20.75 -2.00
CA SER A 58 -23.52 21.84 -2.98
C SER A 58 -22.90 21.50 -4.33
N ILE A 59 -22.04 20.48 -4.40
CA ILE A 59 -21.43 20.01 -5.65
C ILE A 59 -22.46 19.14 -6.40
N THR A 60 -23.17 19.77 -7.33
CA THR A 60 -24.15 19.09 -8.20
C THR A 60 -23.51 18.52 -9.45
N ARG A 61 -24.17 17.56 -10.11
CA ARG A 61 -23.69 17.02 -11.40
C ARG A 61 -23.54 18.11 -12.46
N LYS A 62 -24.49 19.04 -12.50
CA LYS A 62 -24.47 20.21 -13.39
C LYS A 62 -23.24 21.09 -13.15
N GLU A 63 -22.83 21.27 -11.91
CA GLU A 63 -21.64 22.05 -11.55
C GLU A 63 -20.35 21.34 -11.98
N LEU A 64 -20.29 20.01 -11.85
CA LEU A 64 -19.17 19.22 -12.36
C LEU A 64 -19.05 19.32 -13.89
N ASP A 65 -20.17 19.19 -14.59
CA ASP A 65 -20.21 19.28 -16.05
C ASP A 65 -19.82 20.69 -16.54
N ARG A 66 -20.27 21.74 -15.83
CA ARG A 66 -19.85 23.14 -16.09
C ARG A 66 -18.33 23.30 -15.93
N ARG A 67 -17.75 22.87 -14.81
CA ARG A 67 -16.31 22.96 -14.55
C ARG A 67 -15.48 22.17 -15.57
N ALA A 68 -15.97 21.02 -16.04
CA ALA A 68 -15.29 20.23 -17.05
C ALA A 68 -15.30 20.90 -18.44
N SER A 69 -16.32 21.73 -18.72
CA SER A 69 -16.45 22.48 -19.98
C SER A 69 -15.72 23.82 -19.99
N GLU A 70 -15.32 24.33 -18.83
CA GLU A 70 -14.60 25.59 -18.70
C GLU A 70 -13.11 25.38 -18.98
N PRO A 71 -12.49 26.25 -19.80
CA PRO A 71 -11.04 26.22 -19.96
C PRO A 71 -10.39 26.45 -18.59
N GLY A 72 -9.48 25.55 -18.23
CA GLY A 72 -8.69 25.68 -17.00
C GLY A 72 -7.84 26.95 -17.04
N PHE A 73 -7.44 27.42 -15.86
CA PHE A 73 -6.51 28.55 -15.76
C PHE A 73 -5.12 28.15 -16.22
N SER A 74 -4.43 29.07 -16.88
CA SER A 74 -2.98 29.00 -16.97
C SER A 74 -2.37 29.07 -15.56
N ILE A 75 -1.12 28.62 -15.44
CA ILE A 75 -0.38 28.65 -14.17
C ILE A 75 -0.28 30.09 -13.62
N GLU A 76 -0.15 31.07 -14.51
CA GLU A 76 -0.07 32.50 -14.15
C GLU A 76 -1.41 33.02 -13.61
N GLU A 77 -2.53 32.74 -14.29
CA GLU A 77 -3.87 33.11 -13.83
C GLU A 77 -4.24 32.44 -12.50
N ALA A 78 -3.80 31.20 -12.31
CA ALA A 78 -3.99 30.49 -11.04
C ALA A 78 -3.18 31.13 -9.91
N ARG A 79 -1.95 31.59 -10.16
CA ARG A 79 -1.11 32.28 -9.16
C ARG A 79 -1.72 33.61 -8.73
N GLU A 80 -2.20 34.42 -9.68
CA GLU A 80 -2.85 35.69 -9.37
C GLU A 80 -4.12 35.51 -8.51
N ARG A 81 -4.93 34.49 -8.82
CA ARG A 81 -6.17 34.21 -8.08
C ARG A 81 -5.96 33.62 -6.69
N LEU A 82 -4.91 32.83 -6.50
CA LEU A 82 -4.61 32.19 -5.21
C LEU A 82 -3.89 33.13 -4.24
N GLY A 83 -3.65 34.39 -4.62
CA GLY A 83 -3.16 35.42 -3.71
C GLY A 83 -1.79 35.12 -3.09
N ARG A 84 -0.96 34.32 -3.78
CA ARG A 84 0.45 34.18 -3.39
C ARG A 84 1.26 35.20 -4.15
N ALA A 85 1.47 36.34 -3.49
CA ALA A 85 2.63 37.20 -3.72
C ALA A 85 3.94 36.40 -3.58
#